data_AF-A0A1W2AV52-F1
#
_entry.id   AF-A0A1W2AV52-F1
#
_cell.length_a   1.000
_cell.length_b   1.000
_cell.length_c   1.000
_cell.angle_alpha   90.00
_cell.angle_beta   90.00
_cell.angle_gamma   90.00
#
_symmetry.space_group_name_H-M   'P 1'
#
loop_
_entity.id
_entity.type
_entity.pdbx_description
1 polymer ?
#
loop_
_entity_poly.entity_id
_entity_poly.type
_entity_poly.pdbx_seq_one_letter_code
_entity_poly.pdbx_strand_id
1 'polypeptide(L)'
;MILQAAGDLQEFKLQGAGIEIRQNVDAPLPADNPDACENAHDKKDEENNGIRYALKVGNAFGSHRLDMDRCLVITTYQTLRDYQFSLCRIDWSFVIFDEAQHIKNPNTLATRAAKGLKAQFKLLATGTPVENHLGDFWCLMDTASPGTLGAYQSFRETYINPIRQAAGSEVFQVRLDVGRKLRKETGALMLRRLKEDNIEGLPSLPLLPPTM
;
A
#
# COMPACT_ATOMS: atom_id res chain seq x y z
N MET A 1 6.35 -20.57 8.04
CA MET A 1 6.40 -19.62 9.19
C MET A 1 5.27 -18.62 9.02
N ILE A 2 4.47 -18.37 10.06
CA ILE A 2 3.39 -17.38 10.03
C ILE A 2 3.80 -16.28 11.00
N LEU A 3 3.98 -15.07 10.49
CA LEU A 3 4.19 -13.88 11.31
C LEU A 3 2.86 -13.16 11.45
N GLN A 4 2.30 -13.19 12.65
CA GLN A 4 1.08 -12.46 12.98
C GLN A 4 1.40 -11.43 14.04
N ALA A 5 1.24 -10.16 13.67
CA ALA A 5 1.26 -9.00 14.57
C ALA A 5 2.62 -8.49 15.05
N ALA A 6 2.55 -7.33 15.71
CA ALA A 6 3.70 -6.54 16.16
C ALA A 6 4.57 -7.23 17.24
N GLY A 7 4.06 -8.27 17.88
CA GLY A 7 4.75 -9.05 18.92
C GLY A 7 5.89 -9.90 18.35
N ASP A 8 5.59 -10.75 17.38
CA ASP A 8 6.58 -11.61 16.70
C ASP A 8 7.63 -10.78 15.95
N LEU A 9 7.27 -9.55 15.57
CA LEU A 9 8.19 -8.60 14.94
C LEU A 9 9.43 -8.32 15.77
N GLN A 10 9.40 -8.49 17.11
CA GLN A 10 10.59 -8.32 17.94
C GLN A 10 11.66 -9.38 17.67
N GLU A 11 11.26 -10.61 17.32
CA GLU A 11 12.19 -11.71 17.03
C GLU A 11 12.99 -11.45 15.74
N PHE A 12 12.36 -10.79 14.77
CA PHE A 12 12.94 -10.51 13.46
C PHE A 12 13.64 -9.15 13.38
N LYS A 13 13.58 -8.32 14.42
CA LYS A 13 14.29 -7.05 14.46
C LYS A 13 15.79 -7.29 14.70
N LEU A 14 16.63 -6.49 14.05
CA LEU A 14 18.03 -6.37 14.47
C LEU A 14 18.09 -5.50 15.74
N GLN A 15 18.69 -6.03 16.80
CA GLN A 15 18.93 -5.29 18.03
C GLN A 15 19.89 -4.12 17.75
N GLY A 16 19.60 -2.95 18.34
CA GLY A 16 20.43 -1.74 18.14
C GLY A 16 20.21 -1.00 16.83
N ALA A 17 19.31 -1.45 15.95
CA ALA A 17 18.98 -0.73 14.72
C ALA A 17 18.30 0.63 15.06
N GLY A 18 19.04 1.71 14.82
CA GLY A 18 18.56 3.09 15.00
C GLY A 18 17.58 3.54 13.91
N ILE A 19 17.10 4.78 14.05
CA ILE A 19 16.32 5.47 13.03
C ILE A 19 17.30 6.01 11.98
N GLU A 20 17.20 5.54 10.74
CA GLU A 20 17.97 6.17 9.67
C GLU A 20 17.22 7.39 9.14
N ILE A 21 17.78 8.55 9.42
CA ILE A 21 17.55 9.77 8.65
C ILE A 21 18.37 9.60 7.36
N ARG A 22 17.90 10.15 6.22
CA ARG A 22 18.51 10.07 4.87
C ARG A 22 20.05 10.21 4.78
N GLN A 23 20.70 10.74 5.81
CA GLN A 23 22.15 10.88 5.93
C GLN A 23 22.90 9.56 6.20
N ASN A 24 22.23 8.46 6.59
CA ASN A 24 22.90 7.21 7.02
C ASN A 24 22.98 6.11 5.95
N VAL A 25 22.40 6.31 4.76
CA VAL A 25 22.31 5.28 3.70
C VAL A 25 23.68 4.97 3.05
N ASP A 26 24.67 5.86 3.20
CA ASP A 26 26.04 5.67 2.71
C ASP A 26 26.99 5.03 3.73
N ALA A 27 26.50 4.61 4.91
CA ALA A 27 27.34 3.92 5.89
C ALA A 27 27.58 2.46 5.47
N PRO A 28 28.84 1.97 5.46
CA PRO A 28 29.12 0.56 5.25
C PRO A 28 28.40 -0.29 6.30
N LEU A 29 27.81 -1.42 5.88
CA LEU A 29 27.29 -2.43 6.80
C LEU A 29 28.35 -2.70 7.88
N PRO A 30 28.00 -2.67 9.18
CA PRO A 30 28.98 -2.79 10.24
C PRO A 30 29.64 -4.17 10.16
N ALA A 31 30.91 -4.18 9.76
CA ALA A 31 31.79 -5.32 9.88
C ALA A 31 32.14 -5.52 11.36
N ASP A 32 31.99 -6.77 11.82
CA ASP A 32 32.66 -7.43 12.95
C ASP A 32 33.39 -6.51 13.93
N ASN A 33 32.67 -5.84 14.82
CA ASN A 33 33.28 -5.30 16.03
C ASN A 33 32.43 -5.65 17.27
N PRO A 34 32.87 -6.61 18.10
CA PRO A 34 32.09 -7.13 19.22
C PRO A 34 31.99 -6.18 20.43
N ASP A 35 32.67 -5.02 20.42
CA ASP A 35 32.80 -4.14 21.59
C ASP A 35 31.94 -2.86 21.57
N ALA A 36 30.97 -2.74 20.64
CA ALA A 36 30.07 -1.58 20.59
C ALA A 36 28.81 -1.76 21.48
N CYS A 37 28.99 -2.24 22.71
CA CYS A 37 27.92 -2.44 23.67
C CYS A 37 28.25 -1.77 25.00
N GLU A 38 28.27 -0.43 25.05
CA GLU A 38 28.09 0.29 26.31
C GLU A 38 27.74 1.76 26.03
N ASN A 39 26.73 2.26 26.75
CA ASN A 39 26.18 3.61 26.76
C ASN A 39 25.00 3.90 25.81
N ALA A 40 23.82 3.44 26.21
CA ALA A 40 22.59 4.20 25.94
C ALA A 40 21.61 4.05 27.12
N HIS A 41 21.88 4.82 28.18
CA HIS A 41 20.91 5.07 29.24
C HIS A 41 19.71 5.85 28.71
N ASP A 42 18.54 5.31 29.00
CA ASP A 42 17.30 5.99 29.41
C ASP A 42 17.05 7.40 28.86
N LYS A 43 16.31 7.47 27.74
CA LYS A 43 15.44 8.61 27.42
C LYS A 43 14.10 8.09 26.93
N LYS A 44 13.10 8.14 27.82
CA LYS A 44 11.72 8.42 27.41
C LYS A 44 11.73 9.75 26.66
N ASP A 45 11.10 9.81 25.48
CA ASP A 45 10.32 10.95 24.96
C ASP A 45 10.06 10.83 23.44
N GLU A 46 8.83 11.22 23.08
CA GLU A 46 8.34 11.69 21.77
C GLU A 46 7.96 10.71 20.63
N GLU A 47 6.79 11.01 20.05
CA GLU A 47 6.11 10.37 18.91
C GLU A 47 7.04 10.20 17.70
N ASN A 48 7.61 9.00 17.58
CA ASN A 48 8.77 8.80 16.73
C ASN A 48 8.38 8.40 15.29
N ASN A 49 8.27 9.39 14.39
CA ASN A 49 7.93 9.27 12.96
C ASN A 49 9.13 8.88 12.07
N GLY A 50 10.01 8.03 12.57
CA GLY A 50 11.22 7.57 11.88
C GLY A 50 11.02 6.24 11.14
N ILE A 51 11.63 6.10 9.95
CA ILE A 51 11.70 4.82 9.23
C ILE A 51 12.68 3.90 10.00
N ARG A 52 12.26 2.66 10.28
CA ARG A 52 13.01 1.66 11.07
C ARG A 52 13.56 0.58 10.15
N TYR A 53 14.86 0.31 10.23
CA TYR A 53 15.52 -0.31 9.07
C TYR A 53 15.70 -1.81 9.06
N ALA A 54 15.51 -2.53 10.15
CA ALA A 54 16.20 -3.80 10.21
C ALA A 54 15.30 -4.95 10.62
N LEU A 55 14.61 -5.53 9.64
CA LEU A 55 14.18 -6.91 9.75
C LEU A 55 15.30 -7.82 9.23
N LYS A 56 15.45 -8.99 9.84
CA LYS A 56 16.37 -10.05 9.44
C LYS A 56 16.01 -10.52 8.02
N VAL A 57 16.79 -10.11 7.03
CA VAL A 57 16.65 -10.49 5.61
C VAL A 57 18.01 -10.92 5.09
N GLY A 58 18.07 -12.10 4.49
CA GLY A 58 19.28 -12.71 3.93
C GLY A 58 19.81 -13.90 4.72
N ASN A 59 20.67 -14.68 4.06
CA ASN A 59 21.18 -15.97 4.57
C ASN A 59 21.92 -15.87 5.92
N ALA A 60 22.49 -14.70 6.25
CA ALA A 60 23.25 -14.48 7.50
C ALA A 60 22.40 -14.70 8.77
N PHE A 61 21.08 -14.60 8.67
CA PHE A 61 20.17 -14.73 9.81
C PHE A 61 19.57 -16.14 9.98
N GLY A 62 20.05 -17.13 9.22
CA GLY A 62 19.65 -18.54 9.36
C GLY A 62 18.15 -18.76 9.28
N SER A 63 17.57 -19.42 10.30
CA SER A 63 16.14 -19.69 10.42
C SER A 63 15.29 -18.51 10.87
N HIS A 64 15.91 -17.41 11.31
CA HIS A 64 15.19 -16.22 11.79
C HIS A 64 15.12 -15.11 10.73
N ARG A 65 15.16 -15.47 9.44
CA ARG A 65 15.07 -14.52 8.33
C ARG A 65 13.65 -14.50 7.74
N LEU A 66 13.25 -13.35 7.21
CA LEU A 66 11.91 -13.17 6.62
C LEU A 66 11.80 -13.65 5.17
N ASP A 67 12.91 -13.64 4.43
CA ASP A 67 13.04 -14.05 3.04
C ASP A 67 13.16 -15.58 2.88
N MET A 68 12.46 -16.34 3.74
CA MET A 68 12.41 -17.79 3.62
C MET A 68 11.30 -18.23 2.68
N ASP A 69 11.54 -19.33 1.98
CA ASP A 69 10.49 -20.02 1.24
C ASP A 69 9.33 -20.41 2.16
N ARG A 70 8.10 -20.35 1.63
CA ARG A 70 6.87 -20.73 2.35
C ARG A 70 6.65 -19.92 3.65
N CYS A 71 7.01 -18.64 3.61
CA CYS A 71 6.73 -17.68 4.67
C CYS A 71 5.42 -16.90 4.38
N LEU A 72 4.56 -16.79 5.40
CA LEU A 72 3.39 -15.92 5.40
C LEU A 72 3.64 -14.79 6.38
N VAL A 73 3.59 -13.55 5.89
CA VAL A 73 3.75 -12.35 6.72
C VAL A 73 2.45 -11.57 6.74
N ILE A 74 1.89 -11.40 7.93
CA ILE A 74 0.71 -10.57 8.19
C ILE A 74 1.18 -9.33 8.95
N THR A 75 0.99 -8.18 8.34
CA THR A 75 1.50 -6.91 8.85
C THR A 75 0.54 -5.76 8.55
N THR A 76 0.74 -4.62 9.19
CA THR A 76 -0.09 -3.42 9.01
C THR A 76 0.57 -2.44 8.03
N TYR A 77 -0.21 -1.50 7.49
CA TYR A 77 0.32 -0.41 6.67
C TYR A 77 1.37 0.45 7.40
N GLN A 78 1.24 0.61 8.71
CA GLN A 78 2.23 1.31 9.53
C GLN A 78 3.55 0.56 9.55
N THR A 79 3.52 -0.74 9.81
CA THR A 79 4.75 -1.56 9.79
C THR A 79 5.36 -1.62 8.39
N LEU A 80 4.55 -1.72 7.34
CA LEU A 80 5.03 -1.65 5.96
C LEU A 80 5.77 -0.33 5.69
N ARG A 81 5.21 0.80 6.12
CA ARG A 81 5.83 2.12 6.02
C ARG A 81 7.16 2.15 6.79
N ASP A 82 7.13 1.69 8.04
CA ASP A 82 8.25 1.80 8.96
C ASP A 82 9.42 0.92 8.49
N TYR A 83 9.16 -0.31 7.99
CA TYR A 83 10.20 -1.27 7.54
C TYR A 83 10.27 -1.42 6.01
N GLN A 84 9.89 -0.40 5.26
CA GLN A 84 9.80 -0.47 3.79
C GLN A 84 11.09 -0.97 3.13
N PHE A 85 12.25 -0.57 3.65
CA PHE A 85 13.54 -0.97 3.08
C PHE A 85 13.86 -2.45 3.26
N SER A 86 13.43 -3.06 4.37
CA SER A 86 13.55 -4.49 4.58
C SER A 86 12.55 -5.26 3.71
N LEU A 87 11.27 -4.86 3.74
CA LEU A 87 10.19 -5.58 3.07
C LEU A 87 10.26 -5.48 1.54
N CYS A 88 10.75 -4.37 0.99
CA CYS A 88 10.93 -4.20 -0.46
C CYS A 88 12.18 -4.91 -1.03
N ARG A 89 13.06 -5.44 -0.17
CA ARG A 89 14.18 -6.29 -0.61
C ARG A 89 13.75 -7.72 -0.93
N ILE A 90 12.63 -8.16 -0.37
CA ILE A 90 12.09 -9.51 -0.55
C ILE A 90 11.28 -9.56 -1.85
N ASP A 91 11.51 -10.59 -2.66
CA ASP A 91 10.72 -10.86 -3.86
C ASP A 91 9.51 -11.72 -3.48
N TRP A 92 8.34 -11.09 -3.35
CA TRP A 92 7.11 -11.76 -2.91
C TRP A 92 6.43 -12.48 -4.08
N SER A 93 5.87 -13.66 -3.84
CA SER A 93 4.97 -14.28 -4.82
C SER A 93 3.62 -13.54 -4.87
N PHE A 94 3.06 -13.23 -3.69
CA PHE A 94 1.75 -12.58 -3.56
C PHE A 94 1.81 -11.48 -2.48
N VAL A 95 1.19 -10.34 -2.78
CA VAL A 95 0.91 -9.29 -1.77
C VAL A 95 -0.57 -8.97 -1.84
N ILE A 96 -1.23 -8.99 -0.68
CA ILE A 96 -2.64 -8.69 -0.56
C ILE A 96 -2.78 -7.45 0.33
N PHE A 97 -3.41 -6.41 -0.21
CA PHE A 97 -3.73 -5.19 0.50
C PHE A 97 -5.22 -5.21 0.83
N ASP A 98 -5.54 -5.34 2.11
CA ASP A 98 -6.90 -5.15 2.59
C ASP A 98 -7.16 -3.68 2.89
N GLU A 99 -8.41 -3.24 2.74
CA GLU A 99 -8.81 -1.84 2.89
C GLU A 99 -7.89 -0.86 2.14
N ALA A 100 -7.69 -1.12 0.84
CA ALA A 100 -6.73 -0.42 0.00
C ALA A 100 -6.94 1.11 -0.09
N GLN A 101 -8.06 1.66 0.41
CA GLN A 101 -8.22 3.11 0.61
C GLN A 101 -7.12 3.74 1.49
N HIS A 102 -6.42 2.95 2.32
CA HIS A 102 -5.26 3.41 3.08
C HIS A 102 -4.05 3.82 2.21
N ILE A 103 -3.98 3.35 0.95
CA ILE A 103 -2.88 3.62 0.01
C ILE A 103 -3.33 4.35 -1.26
N LYS A 104 -4.42 5.10 -1.17
CA LYS A 104 -4.98 5.86 -2.30
C LYS A 104 -4.23 7.15 -2.64
N ASN A 105 -3.41 7.66 -1.71
CA ASN A 105 -2.70 8.93 -1.89
C ASN A 105 -1.21 8.70 -2.21
N PRO A 106 -0.75 8.99 -3.44
CA PRO A 106 0.61 8.71 -3.90
C PRO A 106 1.71 9.45 -3.14
N ASN A 107 1.36 10.53 -2.42
CA ASN A 107 2.32 11.33 -1.66
C ASN A 107 2.64 10.74 -0.27
N THR A 108 1.84 9.79 0.20
CA THR A 108 2.04 9.18 1.52
C THR A 108 3.16 8.14 1.49
N LEU A 109 3.91 8.05 2.59
CA LEU A 109 4.98 7.05 2.73
C LEU A 109 4.45 5.62 2.65
N ALA A 110 3.26 5.36 3.21
CA ALA A 110 2.62 4.03 3.13
C ALA A 110 2.34 3.61 1.68
N THR A 111 1.84 4.53 0.85
CA THR A 111 1.60 4.24 -0.58
C THR A 111 2.89 4.01 -1.33
N ARG A 112 3.93 4.80 -1.06
CA ARG A 112 5.27 4.60 -1.66
C ARG A 112 5.86 3.24 -1.28
N ALA A 113 5.73 2.85 -0.02
CA ALA A 113 6.16 1.53 0.46
C ALA A 113 5.36 0.40 -0.23
N ALA A 114 4.03 0.52 -0.33
CA ALA A 114 3.18 -0.46 -1.01
C ALA A 114 3.49 -0.61 -2.50
N LYS A 115 3.76 0.50 -3.20
CA LYS A 115 4.20 0.47 -4.60
C LYS A 115 5.59 -0.16 -4.75
N GLY A 116 6.49 0.12 -3.81
CA GLY A 116 7.87 -0.40 -3.80
C GLY A 116 7.99 -1.90 -3.53
N LEU A 117 6.96 -2.55 -2.96
CA LEU A 117 6.97 -4.00 -2.78
C LEU A 117 7.10 -4.71 -4.13
N LYS A 118 8.10 -5.57 -4.23
CA LYS A 118 8.32 -6.45 -5.38
C LYS A 118 7.42 -7.68 -5.22
N ALA A 119 6.46 -7.84 -6.12
CA ALA A 119 5.54 -8.96 -6.06
C ALA A 119 5.19 -9.46 -7.46
N GLN A 120 5.09 -10.77 -7.64
CA GLN A 120 4.59 -11.35 -8.90
C GLN A 120 3.10 -11.06 -9.11
N PHE A 121 2.33 -11.01 -8.02
CA PHE A 121 0.92 -10.66 -8.05
C PHE A 121 0.52 -9.78 -6.86
N LYS A 122 -0.26 -8.72 -7.13
CA LYS A 122 -0.82 -7.82 -6.12
C LYS A 122 -2.34 -7.84 -6.17
N LEU A 123 -2.98 -8.12 -5.05
CA LEU A 123 -4.43 -8.05 -4.88
C LEU A 123 -4.77 -6.87 -3.97
N LEU A 124 -5.66 -5.99 -4.43
CA LEU A 124 -6.16 -4.88 -3.64
C LEU A 124 -7.65 -5.12 -3.38
N ALA A 125 -8.01 -5.27 -2.10
CA ALA A 125 -9.39 -5.36 -1.63
C ALA A 125 -9.79 -4.03 -0.98
N THR A 126 -10.98 -3.53 -1.30
CA THR A 126 -11.53 -2.32 -0.69
C THR A 126 -13.04 -2.30 -0.86
N GLY A 127 -13.75 -1.92 0.20
CA GLY A 127 -15.21 -1.74 0.15
C GLY A 127 -15.64 -0.55 -0.70
N THR A 128 -14.76 0.45 -0.89
CA THR A 128 -15.09 1.75 -1.49
C THR A 128 -13.99 2.22 -2.45
N PRO A 129 -13.84 1.57 -3.63
CA PRO A 129 -12.66 1.78 -4.47
C PRO A 129 -12.49 3.21 -5.00
N VAL A 130 -13.58 3.99 -5.13
CA VAL A 130 -13.55 5.30 -5.83
C VAL A 130 -14.59 6.27 -5.25
N GLU A 131 -14.54 6.54 -3.94
CA GLU A 131 -15.53 7.48 -3.38
C GLU A 131 -15.18 8.95 -3.58
N ASN A 132 -13.91 9.33 -3.77
CA ASN A 132 -13.54 10.75 -3.76
C ASN A 132 -12.99 11.28 -5.09
N HIS A 133 -11.96 10.69 -5.71
CA HIS A 133 -11.34 11.25 -6.93
C HIS A 133 -10.78 10.19 -7.91
N LEU A 134 -10.84 10.44 -9.21
CA LEU A 134 -10.22 9.59 -10.24
C LEU A 134 -8.69 9.43 -10.07
N GLY A 135 -8.04 10.38 -9.41
CA GLY A 135 -6.61 10.26 -9.07
C GLY A 135 -6.32 9.16 -8.05
N ASP A 136 -7.22 8.96 -7.09
CA ASP A 136 -7.13 7.87 -6.10
C ASP A 136 -7.23 6.52 -6.83
N PHE A 137 -8.17 6.42 -7.76
CA PHE A 137 -8.34 5.24 -8.61
C PHE A 137 -7.06 4.93 -9.40
N TRP A 138 -6.47 5.93 -10.08
CA TRP A 138 -5.19 5.76 -10.77
C TRP A 138 -4.11 5.26 -9.83
N CYS A 139 -4.04 5.78 -8.61
CA CYS A 139 -3.04 5.38 -7.63
C CYS A 139 -3.18 3.91 -7.21
N LEU A 140 -4.41 3.43 -6.99
CA LEU A 140 -4.66 2.03 -6.68
C LEU A 140 -4.32 1.12 -7.86
N MET A 141 -4.73 1.49 -9.08
CA MET A 141 -4.42 0.74 -10.30
C MET A 141 -2.92 0.66 -10.55
N ASP A 142 -2.20 1.77 -10.38
CA ASP A 142 -0.74 1.81 -10.52
C ASP A 142 -0.03 1.00 -9.42
N THR A 143 -0.65 0.84 -8.25
CA THR A 143 -0.13 -0.05 -7.21
C THR A 143 -0.36 -1.52 -7.56
N ALA A 144 -1.55 -1.87 -8.07
CA ALA A 144 -1.94 -3.24 -8.42
C ALA A 144 -1.23 -3.76 -9.67
N SER A 145 -1.20 -2.94 -10.72
CA SER A 145 -0.67 -3.25 -12.04
C SER A 145 0.01 -2.00 -12.64
N PRO A 146 1.26 -1.73 -12.22
CA PRO A 146 2.00 -0.54 -12.64
C PRO A 146 2.04 -0.39 -14.17
N GLY A 147 1.84 0.84 -14.64
CA GLY A 147 1.92 1.18 -16.08
C GLY A 147 0.66 0.95 -16.91
N THR A 148 -0.35 0.24 -16.40
CA THR A 148 -1.60 -0.04 -17.16
C THR A 148 -2.32 1.23 -17.65
N LEU A 149 -2.34 2.28 -16.82
CA LEU A 149 -2.99 3.56 -17.14
C LEU A 149 -2.00 4.65 -17.55
N GLY A 150 -0.74 4.27 -17.80
CA GLY A 150 0.35 5.19 -18.08
C GLY A 150 0.70 6.10 -16.91
N ALA A 151 1.54 7.11 -17.20
CA ALA A 151 1.94 8.11 -16.22
C ALA A 151 0.75 8.95 -15.74
N TYR A 152 0.80 9.42 -14.49
CA TYR A 152 -0.29 10.20 -13.89
C TYR A 152 -0.67 11.44 -14.72
N GLN A 153 0.32 12.11 -15.33
CA GLN A 153 0.05 13.30 -16.15
C GLN A 153 -0.81 12.97 -17.38
N SER A 154 -0.47 11.91 -18.11
CA SER A 154 -1.25 11.43 -19.25
C SER A 154 -2.64 10.96 -18.83
N PHE A 155 -2.74 10.29 -17.68
CA PHE A 155 -4.02 9.91 -17.10
C PHE A 155 -4.90 11.13 -16.78
N ARG A 156 -4.32 12.18 -16.18
CA ARG A 156 -5.04 13.42 -15.88
C ARG A 156 -5.58 14.08 -17.14
N GLU A 157 -4.77 14.18 -18.19
CA GLU A 157 -5.16 14.77 -19.47
C GLU A 157 -6.30 13.98 -20.14
N THR A 158 -6.26 12.66 -20.03
CA THR A 158 -7.22 11.77 -20.71
C THR A 158 -8.54 11.62 -19.96
N TYR A 159 -8.51 11.52 -18.62
CA TYR A 159 -9.68 11.14 -17.82
C TYR A 159 -10.16 12.25 -16.85
N ILE A 160 -9.27 13.11 -16.35
CA ILE A 160 -9.63 14.10 -15.32
C ILE A 160 -9.97 15.47 -15.92
N ASN A 161 -9.09 15.98 -16.80
CA ASN A 161 -9.23 17.31 -17.38
C ASN A 161 -10.51 17.49 -18.20
N PRO A 162 -10.96 16.51 -19.03
CA PRO A 162 -12.21 16.65 -19.78
C PRO A 162 -13.42 16.86 -18.86
N ILE A 163 -13.49 16.11 -17.76
CA ILE A 163 -14.56 16.25 -16.76
C ILE A 163 -14.51 17.61 -16.06
N ARG A 164 -13.31 18.14 -15.79
CA ARG A 164 -13.12 19.45 -15.14
C ARG A 164 -13.43 20.62 -16.05
N GLN A 165 -13.20 20.48 -17.35
CA GLN A 165 -13.42 21.53 -18.35
C GLN A 165 -14.86 21.57 -18.87
N ALA A 166 -15.60 20.46 -18.74
CA ALA A 166 -17.01 20.43 -19.10
C ALA A 166 -17.84 21.40 -18.24
N ALA A 167 -18.80 22.08 -18.87
CA ALA A 167 -19.67 23.04 -18.22
C ALA A 167 -21.13 22.86 -18.67
N GLY A 168 -22.07 23.33 -17.84
CA GLY A 168 -23.50 23.29 -18.16
C GLY A 168 -24.03 21.86 -18.36
N SER A 169 -24.81 21.67 -19.42
CA SER A 169 -25.49 20.41 -19.74
C SER A 169 -24.56 19.28 -20.20
N GLU A 170 -23.34 19.58 -20.64
CA GLU A 170 -22.41 18.58 -21.19
C GLU A 170 -21.69 17.75 -20.12
N VAL A 171 -21.65 18.22 -18.87
CA VAL A 171 -20.92 17.59 -17.76
C VAL A 171 -21.32 16.12 -17.56
N PHE A 172 -22.61 15.83 -17.64
CA PHE A 172 -23.11 14.48 -17.45
C PHE A 172 -22.61 13.54 -18.56
N GLN A 173 -22.72 13.98 -19.82
CA GLN A 173 -22.34 13.19 -20.98
C GLN A 173 -20.83 12.92 -21.00
N VAL A 174 -20.00 13.94 -20.75
CA VAL A 174 -18.54 13.79 -20.67
C VAL A 174 -18.13 12.80 -19.57
N ARG A 175 -18.76 12.88 -18.38
CA ARG A 175 -18.49 11.92 -17.29
C ARG A 175 -18.84 10.49 -17.69
N LEU A 176 -19.96 10.30 -18.39
CA LEU A 176 -20.41 8.98 -18.84
C LEU A 176 -19.43 8.36 -19.84
N ASP A 177 -18.98 9.16 -20.81
CA ASP A 177 -18.07 8.71 -21.87
C ASP A 177 -16.68 8.37 -21.32
N VAL A 178 -16.14 9.24 -20.44
CA VAL A 178 -14.88 8.98 -19.73
C VAL A 178 -14.99 7.74 -18.86
N GLY A 179 -16.08 7.59 -18.09
CA GLY A 179 -16.32 6.42 -17.26
C GLY A 179 -16.39 5.12 -18.05
N ARG A 180 -17.05 5.13 -19.22
CA ARG A 180 -17.13 3.98 -20.13
C ARG A 180 -15.76 3.62 -20.69
N LYS A 181 -14.98 4.61 -21.13
CA LYS A 181 -13.61 4.40 -21.61
C LYS A 181 -12.74 3.75 -20.53
N LEU A 182 -12.76 4.31 -19.32
CA LEU A 182 -11.97 3.80 -18.21
C LEU A 182 -12.38 2.37 -17.84
N ARG A 183 -13.69 2.09 -17.75
CA ARG A 183 -14.20 0.74 -17.48
C ARG A 183 -13.81 -0.27 -18.55
N LYS A 184 -13.74 0.14 -19.83
CA LYS A 184 -13.29 -0.73 -20.91
C LYS A 184 -11.82 -1.13 -20.74
N GLU A 185 -10.98 -0.19 -20.29
CA GLU A 185 -9.55 -0.42 -20.11
C GLU A 185 -9.22 -1.20 -18.83
N THR A 186 -9.90 -0.91 -17.72
CA THR A 186 -9.60 -1.52 -16.41
C THR A 186 -10.52 -2.67 -16.02
N GLY A 187 -11.56 -2.93 -16.80
CA GLY A 187 -12.62 -3.88 -16.44
C GLY A 187 -12.13 -5.31 -16.19
N ALA A 188 -11.10 -5.77 -16.90
CA ALA A 188 -10.51 -7.10 -16.69
C ALA A 188 -9.68 -7.20 -15.39
N LEU A 189 -9.25 -6.07 -14.83
CA LEU A 189 -8.42 -5.99 -13.63
C LEU A 189 -9.24 -5.69 -12.37
N MET A 190 -10.55 -5.46 -12.51
CA MET A 190 -11.43 -5.09 -11.42
C MET A 190 -12.62 -6.02 -11.32
N LEU A 191 -12.85 -6.55 -10.12
CA LEU A 191 -14.05 -7.29 -9.81
C LEU A 191 -14.88 -6.48 -8.80
N ARG A 192 -16.12 -6.13 -9.18
CA ARG A 192 -17.11 -5.52 -8.28
C ARG A 192 -18.39 -6.32 -8.38
N ARG A 193 -18.90 -6.76 -7.23
CA ARG A 193 -20.20 -7.42 -7.09
C ARG A 193 -21.09 -6.55 -6.22
N LEU A 194 -22.38 -6.41 -6.55
CA LEU A 194 -23.33 -5.75 -5.68
C LEU A 194 -23.89 -6.76 -4.68
N LYS A 195 -24.31 -6.27 -3.52
CA LYS A 195 -24.90 -7.11 -2.47
C LYS A 195 -26.22 -7.76 -2.95
N GLU A 196 -26.93 -7.06 -3.82
CA GLU A 196 -28.16 -7.52 -4.49
C GLU A 196 -27.88 -8.64 -5.52
N ASP A 197 -26.68 -8.69 -6.10
CA ASP A 197 -26.34 -9.70 -7.13
C ASP A 197 -26.09 -11.10 -6.52
N ASN A 198 -25.97 -11.23 -5.20
CA ASN A 198 -25.32 -12.40 -4.59
C ASN A 198 -25.96 -12.94 -3.30
N ILE A 199 -27.06 -12.35 -2.80
CA ILE A 199 -27.71 -12.82 -1.56
C ILE A 199 -29.24 -12.78 -1.73
N GLU A 200 -29.87 -13.96 -1.80
CA GLU A 200 -31.32 -14.10 -1.67
C GLU A 200 -31.73 -13.72 -0.22
N GLY A 201 -32.67 -12.78 -0.06
CA GLY A 201 -33.28 -12.48 1.25
C GLY A 201 -32.78 -11.23 1.99
N LEU A 202 -32.00 -10.35 1.35
CA LEU A 202 -31.74 -9.02 1.93
C LEU A 202 -33.01 -8.14 1.86
N PRO A 203 -33.44 -7.52 2.97
CA PRO A 203 -34.48 -6.51 2.91
C PRO A 203 -34.01 -5.34 2.04
N SER A 204 -34.86 -4.90 1.11
CA SER A 204 -34.59 -3.73 0.26
C SER A 204 -34.26 -2.53 1.13
N LEU A 205 -33.16 -1.82 0.83
CA LEU A 205 -32.81 -0.60 1.55
C LEU A 205 -33.92 0.45 1.29
N PRO A 206 -34.72 0.86 2.28
CA PRO A 206 -35.75 1.86 2.04
C PRO A 206 -35.04 3.20 1.81
N LEU A 207 -35.21 3.76 0.62
CA LEU A 207 -34.91 5.16 0.37
C LEU A 207 -35.86 5.98 1.24
N LEU A 208 -35.37 6.53 2.35
CA LEU A 208 -36.14 7.51 3.11
C LEU A 208 -36.39 8.71 2.17
N PRO A 209 -37.64 9.17 2.02
CA PRO A 209 -37.91 10.36 1.23
C PRO A 209 -37.16 11.55 1.82
N PRO A 210 -36.68 12.50 1.00
CA PRO A 210 -36.02 13.68 1.50
C PRO A 210 -36.95 14.38 2.50
N THR A 211 -36.47 14.60 3.72
CA THR A 211 -37.18 15.39 4.73
C THR A 211 -37.45 16.77 4.13
N MET A 212 -38.74 17.15 4.08
CA MET A 212 -39.21 18.49 3.69
C MET A 212 -38.69 19.56 4.63
#